data_AF-A0AAP4D3D9-F1
#
_entry.id   AF-A0AAP4D3D9-F1
#
_cell.length_a   1.000
_cell.length_b   1.000
_cell.length_c   1.000
_cell.angle_alpha   90.00
_cell.angle_beta   90.00
_cell.angle_gamma   90.00
#
_symmetry.space_group_name_H-M   'P 1'
#
loop_
_entity.id
_entity.type
_entity.pdbx_description
1 polymer ?
#
loop_
_entity_poly.entity_id
_entity_poly.type
_entity_poly.pdbx_seq_one_letter_code
_entity_poly.pdbx_strand_id
1 'polypeptide(L)'
;MGANTTLVARTFDIVRMFASGATSSAVRSSIDIEEEPLSHLVDYLSAVDDVPPTTQIAILVDSDSYDRRPAFTNFSTWQRTAWEQGYGVRMLTDIDQAIFESLIIIDANQTNTLPHSAIEHLAESGNQVLLIAPSTTQPSDSAFAKTAGVQFEGESHLQRLDEANDATWHLTGRLTEPSLKHAGTHLKTSTAPLKLTATDPSLERTRQLMNEPRPALRAANWARVFTPGDSTTTLASVDDPLSELDGHPIITKRAVANAHGEAGGNVWLVGADLDAFTRATLLRLISVHARIRPMNLQFPRGIEVVQRAHMTFIVNHGSTMAELSNVHGLDVISGNTCTGHVALAPHSVMVVVGE
;
A
#
# COMPACT_ATOMS: atom_id res chain seq x y z
N MET A 1 -24.78 23.17 15.97
CA MET A 1 -23.90 21.99 15.82
C MET A 1 -23.02 21.99 17.06
N GLY A 2 -23.40 21.17 18.04
CA GLY A 2 -23.02 21.33 19.45
C GLY A 2 -21.74 20.56 19.80
N ALA A 3 -21.09 20.96 20.90
CA ALA A 3 -19.80 20.47 21.41
C ALA A 3 -19.55 18.95 21.28
N ASN A 4 -20.60 18.13 21.36
CA ASN A 4 -20.51 16.68 21.22
C ASN A 4 -19.97 16.22 19.84
N THR A 5 -20.27 16.95 18.76
CA THR A 5 -19.73 16.66 17.41
C THR A 5 -18.24 16.99 17.32
N THR A 6 -17.79 18.03 18.03
CA THR A 6 -16.38 18.43 18.10
C THR A 6 -15.56 17.42 18.89
N LEU A 7 -16.09 16.93 20.01
CA LEU A 7 -15.44 15.91 20.84
C LEU A 7 -15.23 14.61 20.05
N VAL A 8 -16.26 14.09 19.38
CA VAL A 8 -16.16 12.87 18.55
C VAL A 8 -15.12 13.03 17.45
N ALA A 9 -15.11 14.17 16.76
CA ALA A 9 -14.12 14.44 15.72
C ALA A 9 -12.68 14.50 16.27
N ARG A 10 -12.47 15.15 17.42
CA ARG A 10 -11.15 15.20 18.07
C ARG A 10 -10.70 13.82 18.57
N THR A 11 -11.60 13.03 19.16
CA THR A 11 -11.31 11.64 19.55
C THR A 11 -10.90 10.80 18.33
N PHE A 12 -11.62 10.95 17.21
CA PHE A 12 -11.26 10.29 15.95
C PHE A 12 -9.85 10.67 15.51
N ASP A 13 -9.53 11.97 15.47
CA ASP A 13 -8.21 12.45 15.05
C ASP A 13 -7.08 11.97 15.97
N ILE A 14 -7.27 12.01 17.30
CA ILE A 14 -6.30 11.51 18.28
C ILE A 14 -6.02 10.02 18.05
N VAL A 15 -7.07 9.19 18.03
CA VAL A 15 -6.91 7.73 17.89
C VAL A 15 -6.27 7.39 16.54
N ARG A 16 -6.65 8.10 15.47
CA ARG A 16 -6.04 7.92 14.15
C ARG A 16 -4.55 8.32 14.14
N MET A 17 -4.16 9.39 14.83
CA MET A 17 -2.75 9.76 14.96
C MET A 17 -1.97 8.65 15.70
N PHE A 18 -2.48 8.14 16.82
CA PHE A 18 -1.84 7.01 17.51
C PHE A 18 -1.81 5.74 16.65
N ALA A 19 -2.87 5.42 15.90
CA ALA A 19 -2.86 4.28 14.98
C ALA A 19 -1.76 4.43 13.91
N SER A 20 -1.49 5.64 13.43
CA SER A 20 -0.41 5.92 12.48
C SER A 20 1.02 5.91 13.09
N GLY A 21 1.14 5.66 14.40
CA GLY A 21 2.43 5.63 15.10
C GLY A 21 2.86 6.96 15.72
N ALA A 22 1.98 7.97 15.79
CA ALA A 22 2.29 9.19 16.51
C ALA A 22 2.48 8.91 18.02
N THR A 23 3.31 9.74 18.66
CA THR A 23 3.48 9.78 20.11
C THR A 23 2.51 10.77 20.74
N SER A 24 2.27 10.64 22.04
CA SER A 24 1.48 11.58 22.82
C SER A 24 1.96 13.02 22.62
N SER A 25 3.27 13.27 22.62
CA SER A 25 3.87 14.59 22.36
C SER A 25 3.46 15.17 20.99
N ALA A 26 3.48 14.36 19.94
CA ALA A 26 3.05 14.78 18.60
C ALA A 26 1.55 15.07 18.53
N VAL A 27 0.73 14.32 19.28
CA VAL A 27 -0.72 14.57 19.38
C VAL A 27 -0.99 15.88 20.13
N ARG A 28 -0.36 16.10 21.29
CA ARG A 28 -0.52 17.31 22.12
C ARG A 28 -0.10 18.59 21.38
N SER A 29 0.84 18.50 20.44
CA SER A 29 1.26 19.64 19.62
C SER A 29 0.35 19.90 18.42
N SER A 30 -0.42 18.91 17.98
CA SER A 30 -1.24 18.98 16.76
C SER A 30 -2.73 19.23 17.03
N ILE A 31 -3.24 18.79 18.19
CA ILE A 31 -4.65 18.83 18.54
C ILE A 31 -4.81 19.55 19.87
N ASP A 32 -5.75 20.49 19.92
CA ASP A 32 -6.19 21.11 21.16
C ASP A 32 -6.98 20.09 22.00
N ILE A 33 -6.43 19.81 23.19
CA ILE A 33 -6.89 18.76 24.12
C ILE A 33 -7.21 19.35 25.51
N GLU A 34 -7.53 20.64 25.60
CA GLU A 34 -7.87 21.29 26.88
C GLU A 34 -9.09 20.66 27.57
N GLU A 35 -9.92 19.91 26.83
CA GLU A 35 -11.02 19.13 27.40
C GLU A 35 -10.48 17.90 28.16
N GLU A 36 -10.84 17.79 29.45
CA GLU A 36 -10.41 16.70 30.36
C GLU A 36 -10.52 15.28 29.77
N PRO A 37 -11.62 14.89 29.06
CA PRO A 37 -11.72 13.55 28.46
C PRO A 37 -10.65 13.28 27.41
N LEU A 38 -10.27 14.30 26.63
CA LEU A 38 -9.26 14.17 25.57
C LEU A 38 -7.85 14.05 26.17
N SER A 39 -7.54 14.82 27.22
CA SER A 39 -6.24 14.68 27.89
C SER A 39 -6.10 13.29 28.53
N HIS A 40 -7.14 12.78 29.20
CA HIS A 40 -7.11 11.45 29.80
C HIS A 40 -6.92 10.36 28.74
N LEU A 41 -7.56 10.49 27.58
CA LEU A 41 -7.36 9.57 26.47
C LEU A 41 -5.91 9.58 25.98
N VAL A 42 -5.32 10.77 25.77
CA VAL A 42 -3.92 10.88 25.34
C VAL A 42 -2.96 10.30 26.38
N ASP A 43 -3.20 10.53 27.67
CA ASP A 43 -2.39 9.96 28.75
C ASP A 43 -2.49 8.42 28.76
N TYR A 44 -3.69 7.87 28.58
CA TYR A 44 -3.87 6.42 28.48
C TYR A 44 -3.14 5.84 27.26
N LEU A 45 -3.29 6.44 26.08
CA LEU A 45 -2.66 5.98 24.85
C LEU A 45 -1.14 6.20 24.83
N SER A 46 -0.59 7.09 25.66
CA SER A 46 0.86 7.29 25.79
C SER A 46 1.61 6.02 26.21
N ALA A 47 0.91 5.03 26.77
CA ALA A 47 1.46 3.71 27.10
C ALA A 47 2.05 2.97 25.89
N VAL A 48 1.72 3.37 24.66
CA VAL A 48 2.28 2.80 23.43
C VAL A 48 3.25 3.72 22.69
N ASP A 49 3.66 4.86 23.27
CA ASP A 49 4.52 5.85 22.59
C ASP A 49 5.79 5.24 21.97
N ASP A 50 6.46 4.36 22.71
CA ASP A 50 7.69 3.69 22.27
C ASP A 50 7.47 2.42 21.45
N VAL A 51 6.20 2.05 21.20
CA VAL A 51 5.84 0.83 20.47
C VAL A 51 5.32 1.20 19.08
N PRO A 52 6.05 0.92 18.00
CA PRO A 52 5.55 1.20 16.66
C PRO A 52 4.34 0.35 16.30
N PRO A 53 3.52 0.78 15.32
CA PRO A 53 2.53 -0.09 14.68
C PRO A 53 3.14 -1.42 14.24
N THR A 54 2.41 -2.50 14.46
CA THR A 54 2.78 -3.81 13.92
C THR A 54 2.61 -3.75 12.41
N THR A 55 3.73 -3.79 11.69
CA THR A 55 3.77 -3.73 10.24
C THR A 55 4.30 -5.04 9.66
N GLN A 56 3.91 -5.30 8.42
CA GLN A 56 4.33 -6.48 7.64
C GLN A 56 4.93 -6.07 6.30
N ILE A 57 4.65 -4.84 5.89
CA ILE A 57 5.02 -4.24 4.61
C ILE A 57 5.79 -2.96 4.92
N ALA A 58 6.98 -2.82 4.34
CA ALA A 58 7.68 -1.55 4.23
C ALA A 58 7.48 -0.95 2.82
N ILE A 59 7.34 0.36 2.75
CA ILE A 59 7.47 1.14 1.51
C ILE A 59 8.65 2.10 1.68
N LEU A 60 9.66 1.98 0.82
CA LEU A 60 10.82 2.85 0.82
C LEU A 60 10.48 4.16 0.09
N VAL A 61 10.71 5.29 0.75
CA VAL A 61 10.50 6.65 0.24
C VAL A 61 11.74 7.49 0.51
N ASP A 62 12.28 8.11 -0.53
CA ASP A 62 13.43 9.02 -0.40
C ASP A 62 12.98 10.36 0.23
N SER A 63 13.80 10.96 1.09
CA SER A 63 13.51 12.27 1.69
C SER A 63 13.35 13.39 0.64
N ASP A 64 14.04 13.29 -0.50
CA ASP A 64 14.03 14.32 -1.54
C ASP A 64 12.84 14.21 -2.52
N SER A 65 12.00 13.17 -2.34
CA SER A 65 10.90 12.84 -3.25
C SER A 65 9.67 13.76 -3.16
N TYR A 66 9.48 14.44 -2.03
CA TYR A 66 8.29 15.28 -1.82
C TYR A 66 8.27 16.57 -2.66
N ASP A 67 9.45 17.06 -3.08
CA ASP A 67 9.59 18.33 -3.79
C ASP A 67 9.49 18.21 -5.32
N ARG A 68 9.48 16.99 -5.87
CA ARG A 68 9.28 16.77 -7.32
C ARG A 68 7.81 16.49 -7.60
N ARG A 69 7.03 17.54 -7.94
CA ARG A 69 5.66 17.39 -8.48
C ARG A 69 5.61 17.56 -10.01
N PRO A 70 4.65 16.92 -10.70
CA PRO A 70 4.04 15.63 -10.39
C PRO A 70 3.99 14.72 -11.63
N ALA A 71 3.98 13.40 -11.42
CA ALA A 71 3.30 12.44 -12.30
C ALA A 71 3.50 11.05 -11.68
N PHE A 72 2.42 10.40 -11.23
CA PHE A 72 2.43 9.00 -10.76
C PHE A 72 3.28 8.72 -9.51
N THR A 73 2.88 9.24 -8.34
CA THR A 73 3.45 8.76 -7.07
C THR A 73 2.98 7.33 -6.80
N ASN A 74 3.63 6.35 -7.44
CA ASN A 74 3.29 4.93 -7.35
C ASN A 74 3.26 4.47 -5.88
N PHE A 75 4.17 4.96 -5.04
CA PHE A 75 4.19 4.59 -3.62
C PHE A 75 2.85 4.87 -2.90
N SER A 76 2.17 5.97 -3.22
CA SER A 76 0.89 6.34 -2.57
C SER A 76 -0.27 5.43 -3.02
N THR A 77 -0.24 4.96 -4.28
CA THR A 77 -1.24 4.02 -4.80
C THR A 77 -1.02 2.62 -4.25
N TRP A 78 0.24 2.21 -4.06
CA TRP A 78 0.59 0.96 -3.37
C TRP A 78 0.28 1.01 -1.88
N GLN A 79 0.57 2.12 -1.19
CA GLN A 79 0.18 2.34 0.19
C GLN A 79 -1.34 2.25 0.36
N ARG A 80 -2.09 2.95 -0.50
CA ARG A 80 -3.57 2.87 -0.50
C ARG A 80 -4.04 1.44 -0.73
N THR A 81 -3.46 0.74 -1.70
CA THR A 81 -3.84 -0.65 -1.99
C THR A 81 -3.60 -1.55 -0.78
N ALA A 82 -2.43 -1.44 -0.15
CA ALA A 82 -2.11 -2.22 1.04
C ALA A 82 -3.07 -1.93 2.20
N TRP A 83 -3.41 -0.65 2.43
CA TRP A 83 -4.40 -0.23 3.42
C TRP A 83 -5.81 -0.79 3.11
N GLU A 84 -6.28 -0.66 1.86
CA GLU A 84 -7.59 -1.18 1.42
C GLU A 84 -7.66 -2.71 1.54
N GLN A 85 -6.51 -3.39 1.42
CA GLN A 85 -6.40 -4.84 1.60
C GLN A 85 -6.09 -5.25 3.04
N GLY A 86 -5.94 -4.32 3.98
CA GLY A 86 -5.79 -4.61 5.41
C GLY A 86 -4.40 -4.88 5.94
N TYR A 87 -3.38 -4.52 5.19
CA TYR A 87 -2.00 -4.72 5.61
C TYR A 87 -1.49 -3.51 6.40
N GLY A 88 -0.76 -3.77 7.47
CA GLY A 88 -0.01 -2.75 8.19
C GLY A 88 1.22 -2.35 7.38
N VAL A 89 1.33 -1.06 7.07
CA VAL A 89 2.41 -0.50 6.24
C VAL A 89 3.26 0.46 7.05
N ARG A 90 4.58 0.30 6.95
CA ARG A 90 5.58 1.25 7.46
C ARG A 90 6.23 1.99 6.31
N MET A 91 6.36 3.30 6.44
CA MET A 91 7.18 4.10 5.53
C MET A 91 8.61 4.13 6.05
N LEU A 92 9.58 3.83 5.20
CA LEU A 92 11.01 3.84 5.54
C LEU A 92 11.75 4.79 4.61
N THR A 93 12.77 5.48 5.13
CA THR A 93 13.72 6.26 4.33
C THR A 93 15.05 5.53 4.13
N ASP A 94 15.26 4.45 4.87
CA ASP A 94 16.48 3.67 4.88
C ASP A 94 16.13 2.18 4.73
N ILE A 95 16.72 1.54 3.73
CA ILE A 95 16.46 0.15 3.37
C ILE A 95 16.97 -0.82 4.44
N ASP A 96 17.99 -0.44 5.21
CA ASP A 96 18.57 -1.32 6.25
C ASP A 96 17.58 -1.56 7.39
N GLN A 97 16.61 -0.66 7.58
CA GLN A 97 15.52 -0.82 8.55
C GLN A 97 14.46 -1.82 8.08
N ALA A 98 14.46 -2.21 6.81
CA ALA A 98 13.44 -3.07 6.20
C ALA A 98 13.67 -4.56 6.47
N ILE A 99 14.79 -4.94 7.09
CA ILE A 99 15.15 -6.34 7.37
C ILE A 99 14.10 -7.08 8.21
N PHE A 100 13.34 -6.35 9.03
CA PHE A 100 12.29 -6.90 9.88
C PHE A 100 10.95 -7.11 9.15
N GLU A 101 10.81 -6.62 7.92
CA GLU A 101 9.56 -6.65 7.17
C GLU A 101 9.51 -7.78 6.16
N SER A 102 8.39 -8.47 6.05
CA SER A 102 8.29 -9.63 5.15
C SER A 102 8.16 -9.23 3.67
N LEU A 103 7.62 -8.04 3.40
CA LEU A 103 7.51 -7.45 2.07
C LEU A 103 8.05 -6.02 2.06
N ILE A 104 8.95 -5.72 1.12
CA ILE A 104 9.49 -4.38 0.90
C ILE A 104 9.08 -3.91 -0.49
N ILE A 105 8.43 -2.75 -0.58
CA ILE A 105 8.07 -2.11 -1.85
C ILE A 105 9.02 -0.94 -2.09
N ILE A 106 9.65 -0.92 -3.27
CA ILE A 106 10.61 0.10 -3.67
C ILE A 106 10.15 0.72 -4.98
N ASP A 107 9.87 2.03 -4.96
CA ASP A 107 9.61 2.79 -6.17
C ASP A 107 10.92 3.34 -6.73
N ALA A 108 11.37 2.80 -7.86
CA ALA A 108 12.63 3.20 -8.45
C ALA A 108 12.64 4.64 -8.97
N ASN A 109 11.47 5.29 -9.13
CA ASN A 109 11.42 6.74 -9.41
C ASN A 109 11.91 7.57 -8.23
N GLN A 110 11.78 7.04 -7.01
CA GLN A 110 12.13 7.75 -5.79
C GLN A 110 13.56 7.47 -5.35
N THR A 111 14.19 6.39 -5.81
CA THR A 111 15.55 6.05 -5.41
C THR A 111 16.57 6.58 -6.41
N ASN A 112 17.46 7.50 -6.00
CA ASN A 112 18.56 7.98 -6.84
C ASN A 112 19.52 6.85 -7.28
N THR A 113 19.64 5.79 -6.48
CA THR A 113 20.35 4.55 -6.81
C THR A 113 19.63 3.37 -6.17
N LEU A 114 19.48 2.27 -6.92
CA LEU A 114 18.98 1.02 -6.36
C LEU A 114 20.13 0.31 -5.62
N PRO A 115 20.02 0.06 -4.31
CA PRO A 115 21.06 -0.62 -3.54
C PRO A 115 21.00 -2.13 -3.83
N HIS A 116 21.46 -2.55 -5.00
CA HIS A 116 21.32 -3.92 -5.50
C HIS A 116 21.80 -4.99 -4.50
N SER A 117 22.91 -4.75 -3.81
CA SER A 117 23.42 -5.65 -2.77
C SER A 117 22.48 -5.77 -1.58
N ALA A 118 21.82 -4.69 -1.16
CA ALA A 118 20.84 -4.71 -0.08
C ALA A 118 19.55 -5.42 -0.51
N ILE A 119 19.08 -5.18 -1.73
CA ILE A 119 17.91 -5.88 -2.30
C ILE A 119 18.17 -7.39 -2.40
N GLU A 120 19.35 -7.77 -2.88
CA GLU A 120 19.75 -9.17 -2.96
C GLU A 120 19.86 -9.78 -1.56
N HIS A 121 20.49 -9.10 -0.61
CA HIS A 121 20.59 -9.56 0.77
C HIS A 121 19.23 -9.74 1.47
N LEU A 122 18.29 -8.83 1.25
CA LEU A 122 16.91 -8.96 1.74
C LEU A 122 16.24 -10.19 1.12
N ALA A 123 16.38 -10.39 -0.19
CA ALA A 123 15.81 -11.55 -0.86
C ALA A 123 16.49 -12.86 -0.41
N GLU A 124 17.81 -12.90 -0.24
CA GLU A 124 18.54 -14.05 0.32
C GLU A 124 18.06 -14.42 1.73
N SER A 125 17.67 -13.41 2.52
CA SER A 125 17.13 -13.57 3.88
C SER A 125 15.69 -14.08 3.91
N GLY A 126 15.06 -14.25 2.75
CA GLY A 126 13.69 -14.77 2.60
C GLY A 126 12.62 -13.71 2.36
N ASN A 127 12.98 -12.42 2.41
CA ASN A 127 12.05 -11.32 2.23
C ASN A 127 11.54 -11.25 0.78
N GLN A 128 10.33 -10.73 0.60
CA GLN A 128 9.81 -10.42 -0.74
C GLN A 128 10.10 -8.96 -1.06
N VAL A 129 10.69 -8.68 -2.22
CA VAL A 129 11.00 -7.30 -2.65
C VAL A 129 10.22 -6.98 -3.91
N LEU A 130 9.30 -6.02 -3.86
CA LEU A 130 8.56 -5.52 -5.00
C LEU A 130 9.20 -4.23 -5.52
N LEU A 131 9.79 -4.31 -6.71
CA LEU A 131 10.34 -3.17 -7.43
C LEU A 131 9.29 -2.62 -8.40
N ILE A 132 9.07 -1.32 -8.35
CA ILE A 132 8.28 -0.60 -9.35
C ILE A 132 9.28 0.09 -10.27
N ALA A 133 9.21 -0.21 -11.56
CA ALA A 133 10.11 0.37 -12.56
C ALA A 133 9.98 1.90 -12.61
N PRO A 134 11.04 2.62 -12.99
CA PRO A 134 10.95 4.06 -13.18
C PRO A 134 10.05 4.38 -14.38
N SER A 135 9.19 5.39 -14.22
CA SER A 135 8.27 5.87 -15.25
C SER A 135 8.90 6.94 -16.14
N THR A 136 9.82 7.76 -15.61
CA THR A 136 10.38 8.94 -16.31
C THR A 136 11.90 8.93 -16.47
N THR A 137 12.64 8.15 -15.69
CA THR A 137 14.10 8.09 -15.76
C THR A 137 14.55 6.86 -16.54
N GLN A 138 15.61 6.99 -17.34
CA GLN A 138 16.26 5.80 -17.91
C GLN A 138 16.82 4.97 -16.75
N PRO A 139 16.34 3.73 -16.56
CA PRO A 139 16.88 2.84 -15.55
C PRO A 139 18.35 2.55 -15.88
N SER A 140 19.18 2.39 -14.85
CA SER A 140 20.47 1.72 -15.05
C SER A 140 20.19 0.26 -15.34
N ASP A 141 20.28 -0.14 -16.62
CA ASP A 141 20.04 -1.51 -17.07
C ASP A 141 20.85 -2.53 -16.25
N SER A 142 22.08 -2.15 -15.86
CA SER A 142 22.95 -3.00 -15.04
C SER A 142 22.40 -3.32 -13.64
N ALA A 143 21.61 -2.42 -13.06
CA ALA A 143 21.04 -2.61 -11.71
C ALA A 143 19.86 -3.59 -11.76
N PHE A 144 18.92 -3.37 -12.68
CA PHE A 144 17.75 -4.24 -12.82
C PHE A 144 18.06 -5.61 -13.40
N ALA A 145 19.09 -5.73 -14.25
CA ALA A 145 19.58 -7.03 -14.68
C ALA A 145 20.12 -7.84 -13.49
N LYS A 146 20.80 -7.20 -12.54
CA LYS A 146 21.32 -7.86 -11.33
C LYS A 146 20.23 -8.17 -10.30
N THR A 147 19.25 -7.27 -10.09
CA THR A 147 18.26 -7.42 -9.01
C THR A 147 16.98 -8.12 -9.45
N ALA A 148 16.40 -7.73 -10.59
CA ALA A 148 15.14 -8.27 -11.09
C ALA A 148 15.35 -9.28 -12.23
N GLY A 149 16.58 -9.41 -12.75
CA GLY A 149 16.87 -10.28 -13.89
C GLY A 149 16.15 -9.82 -15.15
N VAL A 150 16.05 -8.51 -15.38
CA VAL A 150 15.47 -7.94 -16.60
C VAL A 150 16.41 -6.93 -17.22
N GLN A 151 16.33 -6.78 -18.54
CA GLN A 151 17.00 -5.73 -19.28
C GLN A 151 15.95 -4.80 -19.89
N PHE A 152 16.00 -3.51 -19.59
CA PHE A 152 15.07 -2.55 -20.20
C PHE A 152 15.47 -2.25 -21.63
N GLU A 153 14.46 -1.95 -22.43
CA GLU A 153 14.61 -1.52 -23.82
C GLU A 153 14.11 -0.09 -23.92
N GLY A 154 15.00 0.83 -24.32
CA GLY A 154 14.63 2.20 -24.65
C GLY A 154 13.92 3.00 -23.55
N GLU A 155 13.05 3.91 -23.98
CA GLU A 155 12.28 4.82 -23.13
C GLU A 155 10.92 4.23 -22.71
N SER A 156 10.28 4.87 -21.72
CA SER A 156 8.96 4.45 -21.26
C SER A 156 7.89 4.77 -22.29
N HIS A 157 6.94 3.86 -22.50
CA HIS A 157 5.72 4.14 -23.23
C HIS A 157 4.75 4.83 -22.29
N LEU A 158 4.70 6.16 -22.33
CA LEU A 158 3.69 6.95 -21.64
C LEU A 158 2.42 6.99 -22.49
N GLN A 159 1.30 6.51 -21.95
CA GLN A 159 -0.01 6.86 -22.50
C GLN A 159 -0.17 8.36 -22.28
N ARG A 160 -0.28 9.12 -23.36
CA ARG A 160 -0.40 10.59 -23.34
C ARG A 160 -1.62 10.98 -22.50
N LEU A 161 -1.41 11.30 -21.22
CA LEU A 161 -2.40 11.97 -20.41
C LEU A 161 -2.46 13.41 -20.89
N ASP A 162 -3.64 13.85 -21.32
CA ASP A 162 -3.87 15.27 -21.60
C ASP A 162 -3.46 16.08 -20.35
N GLU A 163 -2.61 17.10 -20.57
CA GLU A 163 -2.05 18.03 -19.57
C GLU A 163 -3.13 18.69 -18.69
N ALA A 164 -4.41 18.58 -19.04
CA ALA A 164 -5.55 19.05 -18.25
C ALA A 164 -5.83 18.22 -16.98
N ASN A 165 -5.36 16.97 -16.86
CA ASN A 165 -5.59 16.14 -15.67
C ASN A 165 -4.62 16.45 -14.51
N ASP A 166 -3.56 17.21 -14.79
CA ASP A 166 -2.53 17.59 -13.81
C ASP A 166 -3.07 18.53 -12.72
N ALA A 167 -4.14 19.27 -13.04
CA ALA A 167 -4.75 20.25 -12.14
C ALA A 167 -5.65 19.65 -11.05
N THR A 168 -6.02 18.36 -11.11
CA THR A 168 -7.01 17.76 -10.18
C THR A 168 -6.44 17.01 -8.98
N TRP A 169 -5.11 16.85 -8.89
CA TRP A 169 -4.46 16.20 -7.73
C TRP A 169 -3.51 17.11 -6.97
N HIS A 170 -3.52 18.41 -7.27
CA HIS A 170 -2.93 19.40 -6.39
C HIS A 170 -3.78 19.54 -5.12
N LEU A 171 -3.15 19.25 -3.98
CA LEU A 171 -3.66 19.37 -2.61
C LEU A 171 -4.71 18.33 -2.19
N THR A 172 -4.25 17.28 -1.50
CA THR A 172 -4.63 17.09 -0.08
C THR A 172 -3.74 16.03 0.58
N GLY A 173 -2.67 16.49 1.22
CA GLY A 173 -2.05 15.83 2.39
C GLY A 173 -2.94 15.92 3.64
N ARG A 174 -4.27 15.87 3.45
CA ARG A 174 -5.28 15.68 4.48
C ARG A 174 -6.18 14.58 3.95
N LEU A 175 -6.19 13.45 4.64
CA LEU A 175 -7.18 12.39 4.48
C LEU A 175 -8.58 13.00 4.70
N THR A 176 -9.18 13.45 3.61
CA THR A 176 -10.58 13.82 3.48
C THR A 176 -11.08 13.27 2.16
N GLU A 177 -12.28 12.71 2.23
CA GLU A 177 -12.94 11.80 1.30
C GLU A 177 -12.90 12.23 -0.19
N PRO A 178 -12.87 11.27 -1.13
CA PRO A 178 -13.05 11.59 -2.54
C PRO A 178 -14.49 12.03 -2.79
N SER A 179 -14.69 13.34 -3.02
CA SER A 179 -15.99 13.87 -3.40
C SER A 179 -16.38 13.39 -4.81
N LEU A 180 -17.49 12.67 -4.91
CA LEU A 180 -18.07 12.07 -6.13
C LEU A 180 -18.63 13.08 -7.15
N LYS A 181 -18.31 14.39 -7.06
CA LYS A 181 -19.04 15.44 -7.78
C LYS A 181 -18.55 15.78 -9.19
N HIS A 182 -17.45 15.19 -9.67
CA HIS A 182 -16.91 15.47 -11.02
C HIS A 182 -16.74 14.23 -11.90
N ALA A 183 -17.47 13.15 -11.63
CA ALA A 183 -17.42 11.90 -12.41
C ALA A 183 -18.06 12.00 -13.82
N GLY A 184 -18.14 13.17 -14.43
CA GLY A 184 -18.82 13.32 -15.72
C GLY A 184 -18.57 14.64 -16.41
N THR A 185 -17.41 14.79 -17.05
CA THR A 185 -17.25 15.68 -18.21
C THR A 185 -16.10 15.20 -19.11
N HIS A 186 -16.49 14.46 -20.14
CA HIS A 186 -15.87 14.27 -21.47
C HIS A 186 -14.34 14.24 -21.61
N LEU A 187 -13.78 13.01 -21.64
CA LEU A 187 -12.50 12.67 -22.27
C LEU A 187 -12.61 12.77 -23.80
N LYS A 188 -11.63 13.41 -24.44
CA LYS A 188 -11.43 13.35 -25.90
C LYS A 188 -9.99 13.05 -26.31
N THR A 189 -9.37 12.06 -25.63
CA THR A 189 -8.39 11.13 -26.23
C THR A 189 -8.22 9.94 -25.27
N SER A 190 -9.16 8.98 -25.34
CA SER A 190 -9.13 7.78 -24.49
C SER A 190 -8.23 6.73 -25.12
N THR A 191 -6.95 6.69 -24.77
CA THR A 191 -6.22 5.41 -24.86
C THR A 191 -6.81 4.49 -23.79
N ALA A 192 -7.39 3.36 -24.20
CA ALA A 192 -7.93 2.39 -23.27
C ALA A 192 -6.79 1.86 -22.35
N PRO A 193 -7.09 1.46 -21.10
CA PRO A 193 -6.14 0.75 -20.26
C PRO A 193 -5.60 -0.49 -20.99
N LEU A 194 -4.30 -0.74 -20.87
CA LEU A 194 -3.66 -1.96 -21.38
C LEU A 194 -4.28 -3.16 -20.67
N LYS A 195 -4.86 -4.08 -21.45
CA LYS A 195 -5.34 -5.36 -20.93
C LYS A 195 -4.14 -6.27 -20.71
N LEU A 196 -4.10 -6.93 -19.56
CA LEU A 196 -3.05 -7.88 -19.21
C LEU A 196 -3.62 -9.29 -19.12
N THR A 197 -2.83 -10.26 -19.57
CA THR A 197 -3.10 -11.69 -19.37
C THR A 197 -2.10 -12.26 -18.38
N ALA A 198 -2.60 -12.99 -17.39
CA ALA A 198 -1.76 -13.74 -16.45
C ALA A 198 -1.14 -14.95 -17.17
N THR A 199 0.16 -14.88 -17.43
CA THR A 199 0.94 -15.95 -18.06
C THR A 199 1.32 -17.03 -17.05
N ASP A 200 1.44 -16.67 -15.77
CA ASP A 200 1.70 -17.62 -14.69
C ASP A 200 0.39 -18.04 -13.99
N PRO A 201 0.14 -19.35 -13.79
CA PRO A 201 -1.10 -19.84 -13.17
C PRO A 201 -1.33 -19.34 -11.73
N SER A 202 -0.28 -18.96 -10.99
CA SER A 202 -0.42 -18.45 -9.62
C SER A 202 -1.12 -17.10 -9.56
N LEU A 203 -0.85 -16.22 -10.53
CA LEU A 203 -1.49 -14.91 -10.62
C LEU A 203 -2.97 -15.06 -11.01
N GLU A 204 -3.28 -15.90 -12.00
CA GLU A 204 -4.67 -16.16 -12.40
C GLU A 204 -5.46 -16.82 -11.27
N ARG A 205 -4.89 -17.81 -10.58
CA ARG A 205 -5.51 -18.42 -9.41
C ARG A 205 -5.79 -17.39 -8.32
N THR A 206 -4.85 -16.47 -8.07
CA THR A 206 -5.03 -15.41 -7.07
C THR A 206 -6.16 -14.47 -7.49
N ARG A 207 -6.22 -14.08 -8.77
CA ARG A 207 -7.31 -13.26 -9.34
C ARG A 207 -8.68 -13.93 -9.15
N GLN A 208 -8.76 -15.24 -9.36
CA GLN A 208 -9.99 -16.02 -9.17
C GLN A 208 -10.43 -16.12 -7.71
N LEU A 209 -9.50 -16.01 -6.76
CA LEU A 209 -9.79 -16.00 -5.32
C LEU A 209 -10.18 -14.61 -4.80
N MET A 210 -10.04 -13.56 -5.61
CA MET A 210 -10.50 -12.22 -5.23
C MET A 210 -12.04 -12.16 -5.16
N ASN A 211 -12.55 -11.33 -4.26
CA ASN A 211 -13.98 -11.05 -4.13
C ASN A 211 -14.55 -10.47 -5.44
N GLU A 212 -15.80 -10.81 -5.76
CA GLU A 212 -16.49 -10.27 -6.94
C GLU A 212 -16.75 -8.75 -6.78
N PRO A 213 -16.73 -7.97 -7.89
CA PRO A 213 -16.45 -8.40 -9.25
C PRO A 213 -14.96 -8.71 -9.47
N ARG A 214 -14.66 -9.69 -10.33
CA ARG A 214 -13.29 -10.06 -10.77
C ARG A 214 -12.96 -9.49 -12.15
N PRO A 215 -12.65 -8.19 -12.28
CA PRO A 215 -12.28 -7.61 -13.56
C PRO A 215 -11.02 -8.25 -14.15
N ALA A 216 -10.80 -8.00 -15.44
CA ALA A 216 -9.54 -8.35 -16.10
C ALA A 216 -8.38 -7.54 -15.50
N LEU A 217 -7.18 -8.11 -15.52
CA LEU A 217 -5.97 -7.40 -15.11
C LEU A 217 -5.66 -6.28 -16.11
N ARG A 218 -5.24 -5.13 -15.61
CA ARG A 218 -5.02 -3.91 -16.41
C ARG A 218 -3.85 -3.08 -15.89
N ALA A 219 -3.23 -2.38 -16.82
CA ALA A 219 -2.33 -1.26 -16.55
C ALA A 219 -2.81 -0.01 -17.31
N ALA A 220 -2.43 1.17 -16.85
CA ALA A 220 -2.75 2.45 -17.46
C ALA A 220 -1.54 3.38 -17.38
N ASN A 221 -1.65 4.58 -17.95
CA ASN A 221 -0.74 5.72 -17.77
C ASN A 221 0.69 5.53 -18.31
N TRP A 222 1.42 4.50 -17.90
CA TRP A 222 2.76 4.20 -18.39
C TRP A 222 3.07 2.70 -18.35
N ALA A 223 3.92 2.25 -19.27
CA ALA A 223 4.53 0.93 -19.27
C ALA A 223 5.98 1.01 -19.77
N ARG A 224 6.83 0.11 -19.28
CA ARG A 224 8.22 -0.06 -19.69
C ARG A 224 8.34 -1.32 -20.53
N VAL A 225 9.13 -1.23 -21.59
CA VAL A 225 9.55 -2.40 -22.35
C VAL A 225 10.82 -2.96 -21.71
N PHE A 226 10.80 -4.26 -21.44
CA PHE A 226 11.96 -4.98 -20.94
C PHE A 226 11.87 -6.45 -21.34
N THR A 227 13.03 -7.09 -21.38
CA THR A 227 13.16 -8.52 -21.64
C THR A 227 13.65 -9.22 -20.36
N PRO A 228 12.91 -10.22 -19.84
CA PRO A 228 13.35 -11.05 -18.72
C PRO A 228 14.45 -12.00 -19.16
N GLY A 229 15.45 -12.22 -18.29
CA GLY A 229 16.45 -13.26 -18.46
C GLY A 229 15.93 -14.65 -18.06
N ASP A 230 16.73 -15.69 -18.30
CA ASP A 230 16.34 -17.10 -18.13
C ASP A 230 15.91 -17.47 -16.70
N SER A 231 16.41 -16.77 -15.68
CA SER A 231 16.06 -16.99 -14.27
C SER A 231 14.83 -16.21 -13.80
N THR A 232 14.18 -15.48 -14.70
CA THR A 232 13.06 -14.59 -14.39
C THR A 232 11.77 -15.11 -15.01
N THR A 233 10.77 -15.36 -14.16
CA THR A 233 9.44 -15.82 -14.59
C THR A 233 8.54 -14.63 -14.91
N THR A 234 7.91 -14.64 -16.08
CA THR A 234 6.85 -13.68 -16.44
C THR A 234 5.52 -14.11 -15.86
N LEU A 235 4.90 -13.23 -15.07
CA LEU A 235 3.61 -13.46 -14.41
C LEU A 235 2.44 -12.88 -15.20
N ALA A 236 2.66 -11.75 -15.88
CA ALA A 236 1.68 -11.14 -16.75
C ALA A 236 2.36 -10.42 -17.92
N SER A 237 1.70 -10.47 -19.08
CA SER A 237 2.06 -9.72 -20.29
C SER A 237 0.86 -8.92 -20.79
N VAL A 238 1.12 -7.94 -21.65
CA VAL A 238 0.05 -7.24 -22.38
C VAL A 238 -0.65 -8.23 -23.32
N ASP A 239 -1.97 -8.16 -23.35
CA ASP A 239 -2.86 -8.92 -24.24
C ASP A 239 -3.74 -7.91 -24.99
N ASP A 240 -3.13 -7.28 -25.99
CA ASP A 240 -3.77 -6.31 -26.86
C ASP A 240 -3.10 -6.36 -28.24
N PRO A 241 -3.59 -7.18 -29.18
CA PRO A 241 -3.00 -7.35 -30.51
C PRO A 241 -2.90 -6.08 -31.35
N LEU A 242 -3.55 -4.98 -30.93
CA LEU A 242 -3.49 -3.68 -31.59
C LEU A 242 -2.44 -2.74 -30.97
N SER A 243 -1.84 -3.14 -29.85
CA SER A 243 -0.81 -2.40 -29.14
C SER A 243 0.58 -2.83 -29.61
N GLU A 244 1.50 -1.87 -29.74
CA GLU A 244 2.94 -2.15 -29.94
C GLU A 244 3.55 -2.91 -28.76
N LEU A 245 2.86 -2.91 -27.61
CA LEU A 245 3.27 -3.62 -26.41
C LEU A 245 2.73 -5.06 -26.34
N ASP A 246 1.99 -5.55 -27.34
CA ASP A 246 1.40 -6.90 -27.29
C ASP A 246 2.45 -7.98 -26.98
N GLY A 247 2.12 -8.87 -26.05
CA GLY A 247 3.02 -9.93 -25.60
C GLY A 247 4.17 -9.48 -24.69
N HIS A 248 4.47 -8.17 -24.59
CA HIS A 248 5.53 -7.69 -23.72
C HIS A 248 5.21 -7.94 -22.23
N PRO A 249 6.22 -8.35 -21.44
CA PRO A 249 6.04 -8.64 -20.02
C PRO A 249 5.80 -7.35 -19.23
N ILE A 250 4.93 -7.43 -18.22
CA ILE A 250 4.58 -6.31 -17.33
C ILE A 250 4.88 -6.63 -15.88
N ILE A 251 4.65 -7.88 -15.46
CA ILE A 251 4.92 -8.33 -14.10
C ILE A 251 5.86 -9.54 -14.19
N THR A 252 6.99 -9.47 -13.49
CA THR A 252 7.93 -10.59 -13.41
C THR A 252 8.31 -10.91 -11.97
N LYS A 253 8.88 -12.11 -11.79
CA LYS A 253 9.39 -12.62 -10.52
C LYS A 253 10.69 -13.37 -10.76
N ARG A 254 11.72 -13.00 -10.01
CA ARG A 254 12.99 -13.72 -9.93
C ARG A 254 13.14 -14.33 -8.55
N ALA A 255 13.31 -15.65 -8.48
CA ALA A 255 13.61 -16.33 -7.22
C ALA A 255 15.09 -16.11 -6.87
N VAL A 256 15.37 -15.84 -5.60
CA VAL A 256 16.75 -15.65 -5.10
C VAL A 256 17.06 -16.81 -4.14
N ALA A 257 18.18 -17.49 -4.38
CA ALA A 257 18.66 -18.52 -3.49
C ALA A 257 19.29 -17.87 -2.24
N ASN A 258 19.15 -18.48 -1.07
CA ASN A 258 19.85 -18.00 0.12
C ASN A 258 21.36 -18.33 0.06
N ALA A 259 22.12 -17.89 1.06
CA ALA A 259 23.56 -18.14 1.17
C ALA A 259 23.96 -19.63 1.16
N HIS A 260 23.02 -20.54 1.39
CA HIS A 260 23.22 -21.99 1.38
C HIS A 260 22.76 -22.66 0.08
N GLY A 261 22.31 -21.90 -0.92
CA GLY A 261 21.79 -22.41 -2.18
C GLY A 261 20.37 -22.99 -2.09
N GLU A 262 19.65 -22.74 -1.00
CA GLU A 262 18.26 -23.14 -0.81
C GLU A 262 17.29 -22.03 -1.24
N ALA A 263 15.99 -22.30 -1.22
CA ALA A 263 14.97 -21.31 -1.57
C ALA A 263 14.96 -20.16 -0.56
N GLY A 264 15.33 -18.96 -1.01
CA GLY A 264 15.16 -17.71 -0.28
C GLY A 264 13.85 -17.00 -0.65
N GLY A 265 13.94 -15.68 -0.76
CA GLY A 265 12.88 -14.78 -1.15
C GLY A 265 12.76 -14.59 -2.66
N ASN A 266 11.99 -13.60 -3.08
CA ASN A 266 11.84 -13.25 -4.49
C ASN A 266 11.93 -11.74 -4.70
N VAL A 267 12.49 -11.37 -5.84
CA VAL A 267 12.41 -10.02 -6.38
C VAL A 267 11.31 -9.99 -7.44
N TRP A 268 10.28 -9.19 -7.20
CA TRP A 268 9.16 -8.96 -8.09
C TRP A 268 9.38 -7.63 -8.80
N LEU A 269 9.03 -7.55 -10.07
CA LEU A 269 9.08 -6.30 -10.83
C LEU A 269 7.72 -5.99 -11.41
N VAL A 270 7.33 -4.73 -11.30
CA VAL A 270 6.18 -4.15 -12.00
C VAL A 270 6.68 -3.07 -12.94
N GLY A 271 6.49 -3.30 -14.23
CA GLY A 271 6.92 -2.41 -15.30
C GLY A 271 5.84 -1.47 -15.83
N ALA A 272 4.74 -1.26 -15.11
CA ALA A 272 3.66 -0.36 -15.52
C ALA A 272 2.87 0.20 -14.33
N ASP A 273 2.06 1.25 -14.54
CA ASP A 273 1.08 1.66 -13.54
C ASP A 273 -0.15 0.74 -13.59
N LEU A 274 -0.13 -0.27 -12.71
CA LEU A 274 -1.19 -1.24 -12.55
C LEU A 274 -2.44 -0.58 -11.96
N ASP A 275 -3.63 -0.98 -12.39
CA ASP A 275 -4.86 -0.50 -11.75
C ASP A 275 -5.03 -1.05 -10.32
N ALA A 276 -6.00 -0.53 -9.57
CA ALA A 276 -6.20 -0.90 -8.16
C ALA A 276 -6.45 -2.40 -7.97
N PHE A 277 -7.22 -3.03 -8.86
CA PHE A 277 -7.52 -4.45 -8.77
C PHE A 277 -6.30 -5.32 -9.07
N THR A 278 -5.51 -4.95 -10.08
CA THR A 278 -4.29 -5.66 -10.46
C THR A 278 -3.22 -5.54 -9.37
N ARG A 279 -3.06 -4.35 -8.77
CA ARG A 279 -2.19 -4.18 -7.58
C ARG A 279 -2.66 -5.02 -6.41
N ALA A 280 -3.96 -5.03 -6.09
CA ALA A 280 -4.50 -5.83 -4.99
C ALA A 280 -4.29 -7.33 -5.22
N THR A 281 -4.51 -7.80 -6.46
CA THR A 281 -4.28 -9.19 -6.85
C THR A 281 -2.80 -9.57 -6.72
N LEU A 282 -1.89 -8.73 -7.20
CA LEU A 282 -0.45 -8.96 -7.06
C LEU A 282 -0.02 -8.94 -5.58
N LEU A 283 -0.50 -7.96 -4.81
CA LEU A 283 -0.19 -7.85 -3.39
C LEU A 283 -0.65 -9.10 -2.63
N ARG A 284 -1.83 -9.64 -2.95
CA ARG A 284 -2.33 -10.89 -2.37
C ARG A 284 -1.44 -12.08 -2.71
N LEU A 285 -0.96 -12.18 -3.95
CA LEU A 285 -0.03 -13.23 -4.38
C LEU A 285 1.30 -13.13 -3.61
N ILE A 286 1.91 -11.95 -3.60
CA ILE A 286 3.18 -11.71 -2.88
C ILE A 286 3.00 -11.98 -1.39
N SER A 287 1.84 -11.66 -0.83
CA SER A 287 1.55 -11.91 0.58
C SER A 287 1.60 -13.38 0.97
N VAL A 288 1.17 -14.27 0.06
CA VAL A 288 1.27 -15.72 0.28
C VAL A 288 2.74 -16.14 0.33
N HIS A 289 3.58 -15.61 -0.56
CA HIS A 289 5.02 -15.85 -0.55
C HIS A 289 5.70 -15.28 0.70
N ALA A 290 5.32 -14.07 1.11
CA ALA A 290 5.81 -13.39 2.32
C ALA A 290 5.24 -13.98 3.62
N ARG A 291 4.25 -14.88 3.54
CA ARG A 291 3.52 -15.45 4.69
C ARG A 291 2.83 -14.39 5.56
N ILE A 292 2.48 -13.25 4.98
CA ILE A 292 1.77 -12.16 5.66
C ILE A 292 0.26 -12.33 5.52
N ARG A 293 -0.47 -11.95 6.57
CA ARG A 293 -1.93 -12.00 6.61
C ARG A 293 -2.47 -10.61 6.94
N PRO A 294 -3.43 -10.09 6.17
CA PRO A 294 -4.10 -8.86 6.53
C PRO A 294 -4.72 -8.95 7.92
N MET A 295 -4.61 -7.85 8.67
CA MET A 295 -5.20 -7.73 10.00
C MET A 295 -6.72 -7.57 9.93
N ASN A 296 -7.25 -7.06 8.81
CA ASN A 296 -8.66 -6.74 8.66
C ASN A 296 -9.47 -7.70 7.77
N LEU A 297 -8.96 -8.91 7.48
CA LEU A 297 -9.57 -9.88 6.54
C LEU A 297 -11.08 -10.14 6.76
N GLN A 298 -11.57 -9.89 7.97
CA GLN A 298 -12.95 -10.12 8.41
C GLN A 298 -13.77 -8.84 8.56
N PHE A 299 -13.17 -7.66 8.39
CA PHE A 299 -13.85 -6.38 8.56
C PHE A 299 -14.34 -5.80 7.23
N PRO A 300 -15.43 -5.00 7.24
CA PRO A 300 -15.90 -4.28 6.07
C PRO A 300 -14.86 -3.32 5.49
N ARG A 301 -15.03 -2.96 4.22
CA ARG A 301 -14.21 -1.90 3.57
C ARG A 301 -14.34 -0.58 4.35
N GLY A 302 -13.24 0.16 4.41
CA GLY A 302 -13.17 1.42 5.15
C GLY A 302 -12.80 1.26 6.63
N ILE A 303 -12.68 0.02 7.12
CA ILE A 303 -12.17 -0.26 8.46
C ILE A 303 -10.67 -0.48 8.42
N GLU A 304 -9.96 0.38 9.13
CA GLU A 304 -8.54 0.24 9.43
C GLU A 304 -8.38 -0.41 10.79
N VAL A 305 -7.46 -1.38 10.87
CA VAL A 305 -7.10 -2.06 12.11
C VAL A 305 -5.59 -2.02 12.26
N VAL A 306 -5.13 -1.48 13.38
CA VAL A 306 -3.71 -1.38 13.72
C VAL A 306 -3.45 -1.92 15.11
N GLN A 307 -2.47 -2.80 15.24
CA GLN A 307 -2.01 -3.31 16.53
C GLN A 307 -0.79 -2.52 17.01
N ARG A 308 -0.82 -1.99 18.23
CA ARG A 308 0.36 -1.48 18.96
C ARG A 308 0.38 -2.10 20.35
N ALA A 309 1.40 -2.89 20.65
CA ALA A 309 1.47 -3.69 21.88
C ALA A 309 0.18 -4.49 22.12
N HIS A 310 -0.47 -4.28 23.27
CA HIS A 310 -1.72 -4.92 23.68
C HIS A 310 -2.98 -4.16 23.20
N MET A 311 -2.83 -3.03 22.51
CA MET A 311 -3.91 -2.19 22.03
C MET A 311 -4.20 -2.43 20.54
N THR A 312 -5.48 -2.61 20.22
CA THR A 312 -6.00 -2.71 18.85
C THR A 312 -6.78 -1.44 18.53
N PHE A 313 -6.26 -0.65 17.59
CA PHE A 313 -6.90 0.57 17.09
C PHE A 313 -7.80 0.20 15.93
N ILE A 314 -9.08 0.53 16.01
CA ILE A 314 -10.07 0.26 14.97
C ILE A 314 -10.69 1.60 14.56
N VAL A 315 -10.50 1.97 13.29
CA VAL A 315 -10.93 3.28 12.75
C VAL A 315 -11.89 3.05 11.60
N ASN A 316 -13.11 3.60 11.71
CA ASN A 316 -14.07 3.60 10.61
C ASN A 316 -13.90 4.88 9.78
N HIS A 317 -13.29 4.76 8.61
CA HIS A 317 -13.16 5.87 7.65
C HIS A 317 -14.38 6.04 6.76
N GLY A 318 -15.33 5.11 6.84
CA GLY A 318 -16.55 5.13 6.05
C GLY A 318 -17.59 6.12 6.56
N SER A 319 -18.45 6.55 5.63
CA SER A 319 -19.63 7.36 5.89
C SER A 319 -20.85 6.53 6.35
N THR A 320 -20.66 5.21 6.51
CA THR A 320 -21.69 4.27 6.97
C THR A 320 -21.25 3.56 8.25
N MET A 321 -22.21 3.13 9.05
CA MET A 321 -21.96 2.25 10.18
C MET A 321 -21.36 0.93 9.68
N ALA A 322 -20.38 0.40 10.42
CA ALA A 322 -19.75 -0.87 10.14
C ALA A 322 -20.05 -1.89 11.23
N GLU A 323 -20.49 -3.07 10.83
CA GLU A 323 -20.67 -4.21 11.72
C GLU A 323 -19.36 -5.02 11.76
N LEU A 324 -18.80 -5.12 12.95
CA LEU A 324 -17.52 -5.75 13.23
C LEU A 324 -17.79 -7.07 13.96
N SER A 325 -17.07 -8.13 13.58
CA SER A 325 -17.15 -9.44 14.23
C SER A 325 -15.78 -9.81 14.81
N ASN A 326 -15.77 -10.72 15.78
CA ASN A 326 -14.57 -11.18 16.50
C ASN A 326 -13.78 -10.07 17.21
N VAL A 327 -14.48 -9.03 17.69
CA VAL A 327 -13.89 -7.99 18.54
C VAL A 327 -14.13 -8.34 20.00
N HIS A 328 -13.05 -8.62 20.74
CA HIS A 328 -13.09 -9.04 22.15
C HIS A 328 -12.14 -8.20 22.99
N GLY A 329 -12.57 -7.81 24.20
CA GLY A 329 -11.77 -7.03 25.15
C GLY A 329 -12.51 -5.80 25.66
N LEU A 330 -11.78 -4.85 26.25
CA LEU A 330 -12.35 -3.58 26.74
C LEU A 330 -12.13 -2.48 25.71
N ASP A 331 -13.20 -1.82 25.24
CA ASP A 331 -13.08 -0.58 24.49
C ASP A 331 -12.81 0.57 25.45
N VAL A 332 -11.61 1.14 25.39
CA VAL A 332 -11.20 2.22 26.31
C VAL A 332 -11.80 3.58 25.95
N ILE A 333 -12.40 3.71 24.76
CA ILE A 333 -13.09 4.94 24.34
C ILE A 333 -14.48 5.02 24.97
N SER A 334 -15.28 3.95 24.85
CA SER A 334 -16.63 3.92 25.42
C SER A 334 -16.70 3.33 26.83
N GLY A 335 -15.66 2.63 27.29
CA GLY A 335 -15.64 1.87 28.54
C GLY A 335 -16.40 0.55 28.48
N ASN A 336 -16.91 0.14 27.31
CA ASN A 336 -17.73 -1.06 27.16
C ASN A 336 -16.87 -2.30 26.88
N THR A 337 -17.29 -3.44 27.43
CA THR A 337 -16.71 -4.74 27.08
C THR A 337 -17.26 -5.22 25.73
N CYS A 338 -16.35 -5.48 24.79
CA CYS A 338 -16.63 -6.10 23.50
C CYS A 338 -16.68 -7.63 23.65
N THR A 339 -17.78 -8.25 23.23
CA THR A 339 -18.03 -9.70 23.39
C THR A 339 -18.09 -10.47 22.07
N GLY A 340 -17.68 -9.83 20.97
CA GLY A 340 -17.58 -10.44 19.63
C GLY A 340 -18.15 -9.53 18.54
N HIS A 341 -19.40 -9.11 18.67
CA HIS A 341 -20.08 -8.26 17.68
C HIS A 341 -20.18 -6.82 18.17
N VAL A 342 -19.69 -5.87 17.36
CA VAL A 342 -19.69 -4.44 17.67
C VAL A 342 -20.14 -3.66 16.44
N ALA A 343 -20.95 -2.62 16.65
CA ALA A 343 -21.29 -1.66 15.61
C ALA A 343 -20.46 -0.39 15.81
N LEU A 344 -19.68 -0.01 14.79
CA LEU A 344 -18.88 1.21 14.80
C LEU A 344 -19.53 2.25 13.88
N ALA A 345 -19.86 3.42 14.44
CA ALA A 345 -20.52 4.49 13.72
C ALA A 345 -19.64 5.04 12.57
N PRO A 346 -20.22 5.77 11.59
CA PRO A 346 -19.45 6.49 10.59
C PRO A 346 -18.44 7.44 11.23
N HIS A 347 -17.22 7.51 10.70
CA HIS A 347 -16.15 8.39 11.21
C HIS A 347 -15.94 8.29 12.73
N SER A 348 -16.05 7.09 13.28
CA SER A 348 -15.78 6.82 14.69
C SER A 348 -14.65 5.83 14.86
N VAL A 349 -14.18 5.73 16.11
CA VAL A 349 -13.03 4.93 16.50
C VAL A 349 -13.35 4.09 17.72
N MET A 350 -12.60 3.01 17.86
CA MET A 350 -12.61 2.12 19.01
C MET A 350 -11.16 1.71 19.29
N VAL A 351 -10.81 1.60 20.57
CA VAL A 351 -9.49 1.10 20.97
C VAL A 351 -9.70 -0.04 21.95
N VAL A 352 -9.37 -1.24 21.52
CA VAL A 352 -9.62 -2.46 22.29
C VAL A 352 -8.33 -2.95 22.93
N VAL A 353 -8.35 -3.14 24.25
CA VAL A 353 -7.29 -3.82 24.97
C VAL A 353 -7.71 -5.25 25.27
N GLY A 354 -6.82 -6.21 24.99
CA GLY A 354 -7.02 -7.60 25.39
C GLY A 354 -7.07 -7.73 26.91
N GLU A 355 -7.89 -8.66 27.42
CA GLU A 355 -7.90 -9.03 28.84
C GLU A 355 -6.64 -9.78 29.25
#